data_AF-A0A2K5L8E2-F1
#
_entry.id   AF-A0A2K5L8E2-F1
#
_cell.length_a   1.000
_cell.length_b   1.000
_cell.length_c   1.000
_cell.angle_alpha   90.00
_cell.angle_beta   90.00
_cell.angle_gamma   90.00
#
_symmetry.space_group_name_H-M   'P 1'
#
loop_
_entity.id
_entity.type
_entity.pdbx_description
1 polymer ?
#
loop_
_entity_poly.entity_id
_entity_poly.type
_entity_poly.pdbx_seq_one_letter_code
_entity_poly.pdbx_strand_id
1 'polypeptide(L)'
;MRLPRRAALGLLSLLLLLLPAPEAAKKPTPCQRCRGLVDKFNQGLVDTAKKNFGGGNTAWEEKTLSKYESSEIRLLEILEGLCESSDFECNQMLEAQEEHLEAWWLQLKNEYPDLFEWFCVKTLKLCCSPGTYGPDCLACQGGSQRPCSGNGHCSGDGSRQGDGSCRCHVGYQGPLCTDCMDGYFSSLRNETHSVCTACDESCKTCSGPTNRDCGECEVGWVLDEGACADVDECSLAEKACVRKNENCYNTPGSYVCVCPDGFEETEDACVPPAEAEATEESPTQLPAHEDL
;
A
#
# COMPACT_ATOMS: atom_id res chain seq x y z
N MET A 1 2.73 62.33 -36.84
CA MET A 1 2.69 61.71 -35.50
C MET A 1 2.26 60.26 -35.65
N ARG A 2 3.20 59.31 -35.57
CA ARG A 2 2.93 57.86 -35.52
C ARG A 2 3.59 57.35 -34.25
N LEU A 3 2.80 56.93 -33.26
CA LEU A 3 3.29 56.20 -32.09
C LEU A 3 3.37 54.70 -32.42
N PRO A 4 4.40 53.98 -31.94
CA PRO A 4 4.52 52.54 -32.16
C PRO A 4 3.75 51.70 -31.13
N ARG A 5 3.55 50.44 -31.52
CA ARG A 5 2.82 49.34 -30.86
C ARG A 5 3.14 49.18 -29.36
N ARG A 6 2.09 49.07 -28.54
CA ARG A 6 2.17 48.51 -27.18
C ARG A 6 2.31 46.99 -27.28
N ALA A 7 3.43 46.46 -26.82
CA ALA A 7 3.58 45.04 -26.54
C ALA A 7 2.72 44.70 -25.32
N ALA A 8 1.74 43.80 -25.48
CA ALA A 8 1.04 43.20 -24.36
C ALA A 8 1.97 42.15 -23.74
N LEU A 9 2.48 42.41 -22.54
CA LEU A 9 3.11 41.37 -21.73
C LEU A 9 2.03 40.37 -21.33
N GLY A 10 2.12 39.14 -21.87
CA GLY A 10 1.36 38.01 -21.37
C GLY A 10 1.79 37.70 -19.94
N LEU A 11 0.85 37.81 -19.00
CA LEU A 11 0.97 37.28 -17.66
C LEU A 11 1.01 35.75 -17.77
N LEU A 12 2.21 35.15 -17.68
CA LEU A 12 2.34 33.74 -17.39
C LEU A 12 1.81 33.52 -15.97
N SER A 13 0.57 33.08 -15.86
CA SER A 13 0.04 32.48 -14.64
C SER A 13 0.81 31.20 -14.38
N LEU A 14 1.81 31.29 -13.51
CA LEU A 14 2.54 30.16 -12.96
C LEU A 14 1.54 29.32 -12.14
N LEU A 15 0.94 28.29 -12.76
CA LEU A 15 0.27 27.23 -12.00
C LEU A 15 1.36 26.54 -11.17
N LEU A 16 1.53 26.97 -9.92
CA LEU A 16 2.18 26.14 -8.92
C LEU A 16 1.30 24.90 -8.76
N LEU A 17 1.73 23.80 -9.38
CA LEU A 17 1.34 22.47 -8.94
C LEU A 17 1.73 22.36 -7.46
N LEU A 18 0.74 22.48 -6.58
CA LEU A 18 0.86 22.09 -5.18
C LEU A 18 1.04 20.57 -5.17
N LEU A 19 2.28 20.12 -5.36
CA LEU A 19 2.66 18.77 -5.01
C LEU A 19 2.37 18.59 -3.51
N PRO A 20 1.66 17.53 -3.10
CA PRO A 20 1.48 17.25 -1.68
C PRO A 20 2.86 17.16 -1.03
N ALA A 21 3.05 17.90 0.07
CA ALA A 21 4.26 17.82 0.86
C ALA A 21 4.50 16.35 1.23
N PRO A 22 5.75 15.85 1.17
CA PRO A 22 6.04 14.51 1.66
C PRO A 22 5.62 14.48 3.12
N GLU A 23 4.74 13.55 3.50
CA GLU A 23 4.41 13.31 4.90
C GLU A 23 5.74 13.13 5.64
N ALA A 24 6.04 14.03 6.56
CA ALA A 24 7.24 13.94 7.38
C ALA A 24 7.22 12.58 8.07
N ALA A 25 8.16 11.70 7.71
CA ALA A 25 8.25 10.36 8.28
C ALA A 25 8.27 10.49 9.81
N LYS A 26 7.24 9.98 10.47
CA LYS A 26 7.15 10.01 11.93
C LYS A 26 8.35 9.26 12.49
N LYS A 27 9.06 9.90 13.44
CA LYS A 27 10.21 9.28 14.10
C LYS A 27 9.80 7.95 14.75
N PRO A 28 10.67 6.92 14.73
CA PRO A 28 10.39 5.65 15.37
C PRO A 28 10.09 5.82 16.86
N THR A 29 9.09 5.10 17.35
CA THR A 29 8.77 5.04 18.78
C THR A 29 9.85 4.26 19.55
N PRO A 30 9.97 4.44 20.88
CA PRO A 30 10.89 3.65 21.70
C PRO A 30 10.71 2.13 21.54
N CYS A 31 9.46 1.65 21.41
CA CYS A 31 9.19 0.24 21.15
C CYS A 31 9.72 -0.21 19.78
N GLN A 32 9.47 0.58 18.73
CA GLN A 32 9.98 0.26 17.37
C GLN A 32 11.50 0.18 17.34
N ARG A 33 12.20 1.06 18.07
CA ARG A 33 13.66 1.00 18.19
C ARG A 33 14.13 -0.26 18.93
N CYS A 34 13.50 -0.61 20.05
CA CYS A 34 13.82 -1.83 20.78
C CYS A 34 13.58 -3.09 19.93
N ARG A 35 12.43 -3.16 19.24
CA ARG A 35 12.11 -4.24 18.31
C ARG A 35 13.18 -4.35 17.21
N GLY A 36 13.53 -3.23 16.56
CA GLY A 36 14.56 -3.22 15.53
C GLY A 36 15.93 -3.69 16.03
N LEU A 37 16.32 -3.31 17.26
CA LEU A 37 17.56 -3.79 17.88
C LEU A 37 17.53 -5.32 18.09
N VAL A 38 16.43 -5.84 18.63
CA VAL A 38 16.26 -7.29 18.86
C VAL A 38 16.17 -8.08 17.55
N ASP A 39 15.49 -7.56 16.53
CA ASP A 39 15.40 -8.18 15.21
C ASP A 39 16.80 -8.33 14.58
N LYS A 40 17.62 -7.26 14.66
CA LYS A 40 19.00 -7.31 14.19
C LYS A 40 19.88 -8.23 15.03
N PHE A 41 19.65 -8.31 16.35
CA PHE A 41 20.36 -9.26 17.20
C PHE A 41 20.05 -10.70 16.81
N ASN A 42 18.77 -11.02 16.61
CA ASN A 42 18.33 -12.33 16.15
C ASN A 42 18.88 -12.66 14.75
N GLN A 43 18.94 -11.67 13.86
CA GLN A 43 19.60 -11.83 12.56
C GLN A 43 21.10 -12.13 12.74
N GLY A 44 21.80 -11.42 13.63
CA GLY A 44 23.20 -11.70 13.97
C GLY A 44 23.43 -13.11 14.51
N LEU A 45 22.47 -13.68 15.25
CA LEU A 45 22.52 -15.09 15.65
C LEU A 45 22.52 -16.02 14.44
N VAL A 46 21.67 -15.76 13.46
CA VAL A 46 21.58 -16.54 12.22
C VAL A 46 22.87 -16.40 11.41
N ASP A 47 23.37 -15.16 11.23
CA ASP A 47 24.53 -14.85 10.40
C ASP A 47 25.82 -15.44 10.95
N THR A 48 25.95 -15.54 12.28
CA THR A 48 27.10 -16.12 12.96
C THR A 48 26.97 -17.63 13.23
N ALA A 49 25.81 -18.25 12.94
CA ALA A 49 25.54 -19.64 13.33
C ALA A 49 26.52 -20.67 12.75
N LYS A 50 27.12 -20.38 11.58
CA LYS A 50 28.08 -21.27 10.90
C LYS A 50 29.54 -20.85 11.06
N LYS A 51 29.81 -19.79 11.85
CA LYS A 51 31.17 -19.31 12.10
C LYS A 51 31.86 -20.14 13.20
N ASN A 52 33.14 -19.87 13.39
CA ASN A 52 34.00 -20.43 14.41
C ASN A 52 35.03 -19.37 14.84
N PHE A 53 35.95 -19.71 15.74
CA PHE A 53 36.98 -18.79 16.24
C PHE A 53 38.01 -18.31 15.18
N GLY A 54 37.91 -18.76 13.92
CA GLY A 54 38.76 -18.29 12.83
C GLY A 54 40.18 -18.88 12.84
N GLY A 55 40.45 -19.90 13.66
CA GLY A 55 41.75 -20.56 13.81
C GLY A 55 41.76 -22.00 13.29
N GLY A 56 42.85 -22.41 12.66
CA GLY A 56 43.03 -23.79 12.18
C GLY A 56 43.06 -24.80 13.34
N ASN A 57 42.26 -25.86 13.20
CA ASN A 57 41.92 -26.93 14.17
C ASN A 57 40.84 -26.57 15.21
N THR A 58 39.62 -26.32 14.72
CA THR A 58 38.38 -26.18 15.50
C THR A 58 38.15 -27.29 16.54
N ALA A 59 38.55 -28.53 16.25
CA ALA A 59 38.40 -29.66 17.17
C ALA A 59 39.32 -29.60 18.41
N TRP A 60 40.47 -28.92 18.32
CA TRP A 60 41.34 -28.66 19.48
C TRP A 60 40.83 -27.45 20.27
N GLU A 61 40.39 -26.41 19.57
CA GLU A 61 39.82 -25.20 20.16
C GLU A 61 38.54 -25.51 20.96
N GLU A 62 37.57 -26.26 20.42
CA GLU A 62 36.33 -26.61 21.13
C GLU A 62 36.54 -27.53 22.35
N LYS A 63 37.68 -28.25 22.40
CA LYS A 63 38.01 -29.13 23.52
C LYS A 63 38.74 -28.39 24.65
N THR A 64 39.31 -27.23 24.34
CA THR A 64 40.17 -26.45 25.23
C THR A 64 39.55 -25.09 25.60
N LEU A 65 38.67 -24.56 24.74
CA LEU A 65 37.87 -23.35 24.90
C LEU A 65 36.38 -23.71 24.95
N SER A 66 35.56 -22.81 25.50
CA SER A 66 34.10 -22.90 25.37
C SER A 66 33.67 -22.88 23.90
N LYS A 67 32.47 -23.39 23.60
CA LYS A 67 31.92 -23.39 22.23
C LYS A 67 31.80 -21.97 21.68
N TYR A 68 32.18 -21.74 20.42
CA TYR A 68 31.98 -20.46 19.73
C TYR A 68 30.52 -19.98 19.83
N GLU A 69 29.58 -20.93 19.69
CA GLU A 69 28.14 -20.68 19.76
C GLU A 69 27.70 -19.89 21.01
N SER A 70 28.35 -20.10 22.15
CA SER A 70 28.04 -19.47 23.44
C SER A 70 29.19 -18.59 23.96
N SER A 71 30.12 -18.20 23.09
CA SER A 71 31.30 -17.41 23.47
C SER A 71 31.00 -15.91 23.51
N GLU A 72 31.77 -15.17 24.31
CA GLU A 72 31.76 -13.69 24.32
C GLU A 72 32.21 -13.10 22.97
N ILE A 73 33.11 -13.78 22.26
CA ILE A 73 33.57 -13.35 20.93
C ILE A 73 32.40 -13.30 19.95
N ARG A 74 31.56 -14.34 19.93
CA ARG A 74 30.36 -14.35 19.09
C ARG A 74 29.38 -13.24 19.48
N LEU A 75 29.24 -12.95 20.77
CA LEU A 75 28.39 -11.85 21.23
C LEU A 75 28.91 -10.50 20.69
N LEU A 76 30.21 -10.21 20.83
CA LEU A 76 30.80 -8.97 20.33
C LEU A 76 30.63 -8.81 18.82
N GLU A 77 30.87 -9.87 18.03
CA GLU A 77 30.61 -9.86 16.59
C GLU A 77 29.15 -9.49 16.24
N ILE A 78 28.18 -9.94 17.06
CA ILE A 78 26.77 -9.60 16.89
C ILE A 78 26.52 -8.14 17.26
N LEU A 79 27.02 -7.70 18.42
CA LEU A 79 26.83 -6.33 18.94
C LEU A 79 27.36 -5.28 17.97
N GLU A 80 28.53 -5.51 17.36
CA GLU A 80 29.12 -4.63 16.35
C GLU A 80 28.25 -4.47 15.09
N GLY A 81 27.42 -5.45 14.78
CA GLY A 81 26.52 -5.46 13.62
C GLY A 81 25.13 -4.88 13.86
N LEU A 82 24.78 -4.50 15.09
CA LEU A 82 23.41 -4.09 15.43
C LEU A 82 23.06 -2.68 14.94
N CYS A 83 23.98 -1.74 15.01
CA CYS A 83 23.72 -0.35 14.69
C CYS A 83 24.69 0.15 13.62
N GLU A 84 24.16 0.84 12.62
CA GLU A 84 25.01 1.59 11.69
C GLU A 84 25.61 2.79 12.42
N SER A 85 26.82 3.21 12.06
CA SER A 85 27.49 4.36 12.70
C SER A 85 26.72 5.67 12.56
N SER A 86 25.86 5.81 11.55
CA SER A 86 24.97 6.95 11.34
C SER A 86 23.69 6.93 12.18
N ASP A 87 23.31 5.78 12.76
CA ASP A 87 22.08 5.63 13.52
C ASP A 87 22.30 5.97 15.00
N PHE A 88 22.35 7.27 15.32
CA PHE A 88 22.64 7.76 16.66
C PHE A 88 21.68 7.23 17.74
N GLU A 89 20.39 7.08 17.41
CA GLU A 89 19.38 6.61 18.38
C GLU A 89 19.54 5.11 18.67
N CYS A 90 19.89 4.30 17.67
CA CYS A 90 20.23 2.89 17.85
C CYS A 90 21.48 2.75 18.73
N ASN A 91 22.56 3.44 18.38
CA ASN A 91 23.83 3.36 19.12
C ASN A 91 23.64 3.78 20.58
N GLN A 92 22.93 4.88 20.85
CA GLN A 92 22.64 5.31 22.22
C GLN A 92 21.85 4.26 23.01
N MET A 93 20.88 3.59 22.39
CA MET A 93 20.13 2.51 23.05
C MET A 93 21.04 1.30 23.31
N LEU A 94 21.84 0.89 22.33
CA LEU A 94 22.76 -0.24 22.45
C LEU A 94 23.75 -0.02 23.61
N GLU A 95 24.42 1.12 23.63
CA GLU A 95 25.35 1.51 24.70
C GLU A 95 24.67 1.47 26.08
N ALA A 96 23.44 1.97 26.19
CA ALA A 96 22.71 2.00 27.45
C ALA A 96 22.25 0.61 27.92
N GLN A 97 22.16 -0.39 27.03
CA GLN A 97 21.57 -1.70 27.32
C GLN A 97 22.52 -2.88 27.11
N GLU A 98 23.80 -2.63 26.84
CA GLU A 98 24.83 -3.66 26.62
C GLU A 98 24.89 -4.66 27.77
N GLU A 99 24.87 -4.18 29.03
CA GLU A 99 24.87 -5.03 30.22
C GLU A 99 23.71 -6.02 30.26
N HIS A 100 22.51 -5.59 29.85
CA HIS A 100 21.33 -6.47 29.80
C HIS A 100 21.48 -7.55 28.72
N LEU A 101 22.01 -7.18 27.54
CA LEU A 101 22.22 -8.11 26.44
C LEU A 101 23.29 -9.15 26.79
N GLU A 102 24.38 -8.74 27.44
CA GLU A 102 25.43 -9.61 27.92
C GLU A 102 24.93 -10.57 29.01
N ALA A 103 24.20 -10.06 30.01
CA ALA A 103 23.60 -10.88 31.06
C ALA A 103 22.64 -11.93 30.47
N TRP A 104 21.85 -11.54 29.47
CA TRP A 104 20.97 -12.48 28.78
C TRP A 104 21.75 -13.56 28.04
N TRP A 105 22.76 -13.17 27.27
CA TRP A 105 23.60 -14.07 26.49
C TRP A 105 24.29 -15.14 27.35
N LEU A 106 24.89 -14.70 28.45
CA LEU A 106 25.73 -15.55 29.29
C LEU A 106 24.93 -16.43 30.24
N GLN A 107 23.78 -15.96 30.74
CA GLN A 107 23.08 -16.65 31.84
C GLN A 107 21.60 -16.92 31.61
N LEU A 108 20.87 -16.06 30.90
CA LEU A 108 19.39 -16.11 30.90
C LEU A 108 18.80 -16.73 29.63
N LYS A 109 19.57 -16.88 28.56
CA LYS A 109 19.11 -17.36 27.25
C LYS A 109 18.32 -18.68 27.28
N ASN A 110 18.70 -19.62 28.14
CA ASN A 110 18.00 -20.91 28.26
C ASN A 110 16.65 -20.80 29.00
N GLU A 111 16.55 -19.88 29.96
CA GLU A 111 15.31 -19.64 30.71
C GLU A 111 14.34 -18.74 29.93
N TYR A 112 14.89 -17.79 29.17
CA TYR A 112 14.15 -16.81 28.38
C TYR A 112 14.62 -16.84 26.91
N PRO A 113 14.20 -17.84 26.12
CA PRO A 113 14.67 -18.00 24.74
C PRO A 113 14.17 -16.89 23.80
N ASP A 114 13.05 -16.25 24.11
CA ASP A 114 12.53 -15.10 23.37
C ASP A 114 13.15 -13.80 23.92
N LEU A 115 14.17 -13.32 23.22
CA LEU A 115 14.86 -12.08 23.56
C LEU A 115 13.90 -10.87 23.53
N PHE A 116 12.94 -10.82 22.61
CA PHE A 116 12.02 -9.67 22.51
C PHE A 116 11.11 -9.58 23.73
N GLU A 117 10.49 -10.70 24.09
CA GLU A 117 9.59 -10.79 25.24
C GLU A 117 10.33 -10.51 26.55
N TRP A 118 11.55 -11.03 26.72
CA TRP A 118 12.35 -10.74 27.90
C TRP A 118 12.83 -9.28 27.92
N PHE A 119 13.50 -8.83 26.86
CA PHE A 119 14.19 -7.55 26.83
C PHE A 119 13.23 -6.36 26.66
N CYS A 120 12.47 -6.33 25.56
CA CYS A 120 11.65 -5.18 25.21
C CYS A 120 10.35 -5.10 26.02
N VAL A 121 9.75 -6.25 26.36
CA VAL A 121 8.45 -6.31 27.04
C VAL A 121 8.59 -6.34 28.56
N LYS A 122 9.40 -7.26 29.12
CA LYS A 122 9.50 -7.46 30.57
C LYS A 122 10.55 -6.56 31.24
N THR A 123 11.76 -6.49 30.69
CA THR A 123 12.90 -5.76 31.28
C THR A 123 12.76 -4.26 31.07
N LEU A 124 12.68 -3.80 29.82
CA LEU A 124 12.64 -2.37 29.49
C LEU A 124 11.22 -1.78 29.53
N LYS A 125 10.18 -2.63 29.46
CA LYS A 125 8.76 -2.24 29.44
C LYS A 125 8.41 -1.18 28.37
N LEU A 126 9.13 -1.22 27.25
CA LEU A 126 8.91 -0.31 26.11
C LEU A 126 7.81 -0.83 25.17
N CYS A 127 7.72 -2.15 25.02
CA CYS A 127 6.82 -2.82 24.09
C CYS A 127 5.81 -3.73 24.80
N CYS A 128 4.66 -3.93 24.17
CA CYS A 128 3.68 -4.93 24.56
C CYS A 128 3.87 -6.23 23.75
N SER A 129 3.39 -7.35 24.28
CA SER A 129 3.30 -8.59 23.51
C SER A 129 2.31 -8.42 22.34
N PRO A 130 2.45 -9.15 21.23
CA PRO A 130 1.56 -9.03 20.07
C PRO A 130 0.08 -9.16 20.44
N GLY A 131 -0.76 -8.35 19.80
CA GLY A 131 -2.20 -8.26 20.02
C GLY A 131 -2.62 -7.53 21.29
N THR A 132 -1.71 -6.79 21.91
CA THR A 132 -2.00 -5.93 23.08
C THR A 132 -1.46 -4.52 22.89
N TYR A 133 -2.07 -3.53 23.54
CA TYR A 133 -1.80 -2.10 23.31
C TYR A 133 -1.89 -1.24 24.58
N GLY A 134 -1.41 0.00 24.47
CA GLY A 134 -1.56 1.01 25.52
C GLY A 134 -0.64 0.79 26.73
N PRO A 135 -0.71 1.67 27.73
CA PRO A 135 0.24 1.68 28.85
C PRO A 135 0.22 0.38 29.67
N ASP A 136 -0.93 -0.29 29.73
CA ASP A 136 -1.17 -1.51 30.51
C ASP A 136 -1.19 -2.80 29.66
N CYS A 137 -0.89 -2.72 28.35
CA CYS A 137 -1.00 -3.85 27.42
C CYS A 137 -2.35 -4.56 27.47
N LEU A 138 -3.43 -3.79 27.29
CA LEU A 138 -4.76 -4.37 27.16
C LEU A 138 -4.87 -5.11 25.83
N ALA A 139 -5.65 -6.19 25.81
CA ALA A 139 -5.89 -6.93 24.58
C ALA A 139 -6.61 -6.06 23.54
N CYS A 140 -6.17 -6.12 22.30
CA CYS A 140 -6.86 -5.50 21.17
C CYS A 140 -8.29 -6.05 21.05
N GLN A 141 -9.16 -5.26 20.41
CA GLN A 141 -10.50 -5.74 20.07
C GLN A 141 -10.40 -7.00 19.19
N GLY A 142 -11.22 -8.02 19.45
CA GLY A 142 -11.10 -9.35 18.82
C GLY A 142 -10.08 -10.29 19.50
N GLY A 143 -9.38 -9.82 20.54
CA GLY A 143 -8.43 -10.58 21.34
C GLY A 143 -6.98 -10.46 20.85
N SER A 144 -6.04 -10.95 21.66
CA SER A 144 -4.60 -10.85 21.36
C SER A 144 -4.11 -11.82 20.30
N GLN A 145 -4.78 -12.96 20.13
CA GLN A 145 -4.40 -13.97 19.13
C GLN A 145 -4.83 -13.57 17.72
N ARG A 146 -5.98 -12.89 17.59
CA ARG A 146 -6.55 -12.45 16.32
C ARG A 146 -7.14 -11.05 16.44
N PRO A 147 -6.29 -10.01 16.62
CA PRO A 147 -6.75 -8.63 16.67
C PRO A 147 -7.64 -8.29 15.47
N CYS A 148 -8.71 -7.54 15.71
CA CYS A 148 -9.67 -7.13 14.69
C CYS A 148 -10.23 -8.33 13.89
N SER A 149 -10.43 -9.46 14.57
CA SER A 149 -10.89 -10.73 13.99
C SER A 149 -9.96 -11.33 12.92
N GLY A 150 -8.76 -10.78 12.77
CA GLY A 150 -7.83 -11.06 11.67
C GLY A 150 -8.12 -10.30 10.38
N ASN A 151 -9.11 -9.40 10.38
CA ASN A 151 -9.57 -8.64 9.22
C ASN A 151 -9.30 -7.13 9.34
N GLY A 152 -8.33 -6.75 10.17
CA GLY A 152 -7.93 -5.36 10.36
C GLY A 152 -6.66 -5.19 11.17
N HIS A 153 -6.23 -3.94 11.28
CA HIS A 153 -5.09 -3.51 12.08
C HIS A 153 -5.53 -2.89 13.39
N CYS A 154 -4.98 -3.35 14.50
CA CYS A 154 -5.19 -2.76 15.82
C CYS A 154 -4.29 -1.55 16.04
N SER A 155 -4.88 -0.43 16.47
CA SER A 155 -4.18 0.78 16.85
C SER A 155 -3.36 0.56 18.12
N GLY A 156 -2.03 0.60 17.97
CA GLY A 156 -1.10 0.38 19.08
C GLY A 156 -0.67 -1.06 19.29
N ASP A 157 -0.93 -1.96 18.34
CA ASP A 157 -0.54 -3.36 18.43
C ASP A 157 0.95 -3.55 18.79
N GLY A 158 1.20 -4.25 19.90
CA GLY A 158 2.52 -4.51 20.44
C GLY A 158 3.22 -3.27 21.02
N SER A 159 2.50 -2.16 21.21
CA SER A 159 3.04 -0.89 21.69
C SER A 159 2.39 -0.43 22.99
N ARG A 160 3.14 0.34 23.78
CA ARG A 160 2.60 1.07 24.95
C ARG A 160 1.73 2.29 24.57
N GLN A 161 1.59 2.57 23.28
CA GLN A 161 0.72 3.62 22.74
C GLN A 161 -0.50 3.02 22.03
N GLY A 162 -1.41 3.89 21.58
CA GLY A 162 -2.62 3.50 20.85
C GLY A 162 -3.84 3.32 21.75
N ASP A 163 -5.00 3.19 21.10
CA ASP A 163 -6.31 3.11 21.73
C ASP A 163 -7.02 1.78 21.49
N GLY A 164 -6.40 0.86 20.74
CA GLY A 164 -6.92 -0.48 20.47
C GLY A 164 -8.01 -0.53 19.40
N SER A 165 -8.33 0.62 18.79
CA SER A 165 -9.31 0.69 17.71
C SER A 165 -8.87 -0.11 16.49
N CYS A 166 -9.83 -0.69 15.77
CA CYS A 166 -9.58 -1.46 14.57
C CYS A 166 -9.73 -0.63 13.32
N ARG A 167 -8.71 -0.67 12.45
CA ARG A 167 -8.79 -0.20 11.07
C ARG A 167 -8.92 -1.40 10.15
N CYS A 168 -10.11 -1.61 9.61
CA CYS A 168 -10.43 -2.80 8.82
C CYS A 168 -9.72 -2.83 7.47
N HIS A 169 -9.46 -4.04 6.99
CA HIS A 169 -9.03 -4.27 5.62
C HIS A 169 -10.20 -3.99 4.65
N VAL A 170 -9.87 -3.79 3.37
CA VAL A 170 -10.87 -3.56 2.32
C VAL A 170 -11.86 -4.71 2.29
N GLY A 171 -13.15 -4.39 2.17
CA GLY A 171 -14.26 -5.35 2.20
C GLY A 171 -14.86 -5.59 3.59
N TYR A 172 -14.21 -5.11 4.65
CA TYR A 172 -14.66 -5.29 6.04
C TYR A 172 -14.98 -3.95 6.71
N GLN A 173 -15.93 -3.99 7.63
CA GLN A 173 -16.36 -2.85 8.43
C GLN A 173 -16.80 -3.27 9.84
N GLY A 174 -17.18 -2.27 10.64
CA GLY A 174 -17.58 -2.42 12.03
C GLY A 174 -16.40 -2.45 13.00
N PRO A 175 -16.68 -2.43 14.32
CA PRO A 175 -15.65 -2.30 15.35
C PRO A 175 -14.69 -3.50 15.42
N LEU A 176 -15.16 -4.69 15.04
CA LEU A 176 -14.36 -5.93 15.04
C LEU A 176 -13.92 -6.37 13.65
N CYS A 177 -14.22 -5.61 12.59
CA CYS A 177 -13.96 -6.00 11.20
C CYS A 177 -14.57 -7.36 10.82
N THR A 178 -15.79 -7.63 11.32
CA THR A 178 -16.51 -8.88 11.06
C THR A 178 -17.67 -8.70 10.10
N ASP A 179 -18.10 -7.46 9.85
CA ASP A 179 -19.19 -7.19 8.93
C ASP A 179 -18.60 -6.82 7.56
N CYS A 180 -19.28 -7.22 6.49
CA CYS A 180 -18.88 -6.85 5.13
C CYS A 180 -19.42 -5.45 4.82
N MET A 181 -18.63 -4.66 4.11
CA MET A 181 -19.08 -3.36 3.60
C MET A 181 -19.92 -3.54 2.32
N ASP A 182 -20.60 -2.48 1.88
CA ASP A 182 -21.33 -2.47 0.62
C ASP A 182 -20.38 -2.85 -0.55
N GLY A 183 -20.90 -3.58 -1.54
CA GLY A 183 -20.11 -4.24 -2.58
C GLY A 183 -19.38 -5.51 -2.13
N TYR A 184 -19.58 -5.99 -0.90
CA TYR A 184 -19.05 -7.27 -0.42
C TYR A 184 -20.14 -8.09 0.31
N PHE A 185 -20.11 -9.41 0.13
CA PHE A 185 -20.96 -10.34 0.85
C PHE A 185 -20.14 -11.31 1.70
N SER A 186 -20.78 -11.88 2.73
CA SER A 186 -20.14 -12.87 3.57
C SER A 186 -20.27 -14.26 2.94
N SER A 187 -19.18 -14.78 2.37
CA SER A 187 -19.13 -16.13 1.83
C SER A 187 -19.02 -17.20 2.92
N LEU A 188 -18.41 -16.84 4.06
CA LEU A 188 -18.36 -17.65 5.27
C LEU A 188 -18.49 -16.75 6.49
N ARG A 189 -19.33 -17.14 7.46
CA ARG A 189 -19.47 -16.44 8.75
C ARG A 189 -19.54 -17.43 9.90
N ASN A 190 -18.72 -17.18 10.91
CA ASN A 190 -18.80 -17.77 12.24
C ASN A 190 -18.88 -16.63 13.29
N GLU A 191 -19.00 -16.98 14.58
CA GLU A 191 -19.09 -16.01 15.68
C GLU A 191 -17.89 -15.06 15.77
N THR A 192 -16.70 -15.51 15.37
CA THR A 192 -15.42 -14.78 15.54
C THR A 192 -14.70 -14.47 14.24
N HIS A 193 -15.25 -14.86 13.09
CA HIS A 193 -14.58 -14.73 11.80
C HIS A 193 -15.59 -14.67 10.67
N SER A 194 -15.38 -13.73 9.75
CA SER A 194 -16.07 -13.65 8.48
C SER A 194 -15.07 -13.57 7.34
N VAL A 195 -15.46 -14.14 6.21
CA VAL A 195 -14.79 -13.96 4.92
C VAL A 195 -15.70 -13.12 4.06
N CYS A 196 -15.27 -11.90 3.77
CA CYS A 196 -15.97 -10.99 2.88
C CYS A 196 -15.40 -11.15 1.46
N THR A 197 -16.29 -11.34 0.50
CA THR A 197 -15.98 -11.54 -0.91
C THR A 197 -16.67 -10.45 -1.71
N ALA A 198 -15.98 -9.89 -2.70
CA ALA A 198 -16.55 -8.83 -3.53
C ALA A 198 -17.79 -9.35 -4.27
N CYS A 199 -18.78 -8.47 -4.42
CA CYS A 199 -19.91 -8.68 -5.29
C CYS A 199 -19.47 -8.65 -6.76
N ASP A 200 -20.38 -9.09 -7.64
CA ASP A 200 -20.31 -8.74 -9.05
C ASP A 200 -20.35 -7.21 -9.22
N GLU A 201 -19.66 -6.67 -10.22
CA GLU A 201 -19.54 -5.21 -10.44
C GLU A 201 -20.89 -4.53 -10.71
N SER A 202 -21.87 -5.31 -11.17
CA SER A 202 -23.25 -4.87 -11.39
C SER A 202 -24.07 -4.71 -10.11
N CYS A 203 -23.57 -5.20 -8.97
CA CYS A 203 -24.28 -5.18 -7.70
C CYS A 203 -23.75 -4.11 -6.75
N LYS A 204 -24.65 -3.29 -6.21
CA LYS A 204 -24.37 -2.42 -5.06
C LYS A 204 -24.34 -3.18 -3.74
N THR A 205 -25.27 -4.11 -3.59
CA THR A 205 -25.29 -5.09 -2.48
C THR A 205 -25.56 -6.47 -3.06
N CYS A 206 -25.02 -7.52 -2.46
CA CYS A 206 -25.23 -8.88 -2.95
C CYS A 206 -25.27 -9.91 -1.81
N SER A 207 -25.83 -11.07 -2.13
CA SER A 207 -25.85 -12.26 -1.26
C SER A 207 -24.93 -13.38 -1.76
N GLY A 208 -24.33 -13.16 -2.93
CA GLY A 208 -23.52 -14.13 -3.67
C GLY A 208 -22.67 -13.43 -4.74
N PRO A 209 -21.83 -14.19 -5.44
CA PRO A 209 -20.79 -13.63 -6.30
C PRO A 209 -21.28 -13.26 -7.71
N THR A 210 -22.53 -13.54 -8.09
CA THR A 210 -23.02 -13.35 -9.46
C THR A 210 -23.91 -12.12 -9.58
N ASN A 211 -24.05 -11.59 -10.79
CA ASN A 211 -25.01 -10.52 -11.12
C ASN A 211 -26.48 -10.88 -10.87
N ARG A 212 -26.79 -12.14 -10.54
CA ARG A 212 -28.14 -12.60 -10.13
C ARG A 212 -28.35 -12.55 -8.62
N ASP A 213 -27.28 -12.44 -7.86
CA ASP A 213 -27.31 -12.42 -6.40
C ASP A 213 -27.40 -11.00 -5.84
N CYS A 214 -27.55 -10.00 -6.71
CA CYS A 214 -27.67 -8.61 -6.32
C CYS A 214 -28.96 -8.36 -5.53
N GLY A 215 -28.84 -7.68 -4.38
CA GLY A 215 -29.98 -7.09 -3.68
C GLY A 215 -30.42 -5.77 -4.32
N GLU A 216 -29.45 -4.98 -4.77
CA GLU A 216 -29.63 -3.74 -5.52
C GLU A 216 -28.61 -3.68 -6.65
N CYS A 217 -29.04 -3.32 -7.86
CA CYS A 217 -28.12 -3.05 -8.97
C CYS A 217 -27.37 -1.73 -8.71
N GLU A 218 -26.11 -1.68 -9.16
CA GLU A 218 -25.30 -0.47 -9.12
C GLU A 218 -25.79 0.56 -10.17
N VAL A 219 -25.36 1.81 -10.05
CA VAL A 219 -25.69 2.85 -11.05
C VAL A 219 -25.14 2.46 -12.43
N GLY A 220 -25.94 2.67 -13.48
CA GLY A 220 -25.64 2.22 -14.85
C GLY A 220 -26.12 0.79 -15.14
N TRP A 221 -26.73 0.12 -14.15
CA TRP A 221 -27.27 -1.23 -14.31
C TRP A 221 -28.77 -1.25 -14.01
N VAL A 222 -29.49 -2.16 -14.66
CA VAL A 222 -30.93 -2.37 -14.48
C VAL A 222 -31.23 -3.83 -14.22
N LEU A 223 -32.21 -4.11 -13.36
CA LEU A 223 -32.67 -5.48 -13.12
C LEU A 223 -33.43 -5.98 -14.35
N ASP A 224 -32.85 -6.95 -15.06
CA ASP A 224 -33.42 -7.60 -16.23
C ASP A 224 -33.35 -9.13 -16.09
N GLU A 225 -34.47 -9.82 -16.30
CA GLU A 225 -34.60 -11.29 -16.14
C GLU A 225 -34.00 -11.89 -14.84
N GLY A 226 -33.99 -11.11 -13.75
CA GLY A 226 -33.43 -11.52 -12.46
C GLY A 226 -31.90 -11.52 -12.40
N ALA A 227 -31.27 -10.70 -13.24
CA ALA A 227 -29.86 -10.35 -13.18
C ALA A 227 -29.72 -8.83 -13.33
N CYS A 228 -28.70 -8.23 -12.74
CA CYS A 228 -28.33 -6.86 -13.10
C CYS A 228 -27.62 -6.89 -14.46
N ALA A 229 -28.22 -6.18 -15.42
CA ALA A 229 -27.73 -6.04 -16.78
C ALA A 229 -27.33 -4.58 -17.02
N ASP A 230 -26.26 -4.42 -17.78
CA ASP A 230 -25.71 -3.11 -18.12
C ASP A 230 -26.71 -2.32 -18.97
N VAL A 231 -26.90 -1.04 -18.64
CA VAL A 231 -27.74 -0.13 -19.43
C VAL A 231 -26.88 0.41 -20.56
N ASP A 232 -27.20 0.05 -21.81
CA ASP A 232 -26.52 0.66 -22.95
C ASP A 232 -27.08 2.07 -23.21
N GLU A 233 -26.45 3.09 -22.60
CA GLU A 233 -26.90 4.47 -22.77
C GLU A 233 -26.75 4.98 -24.20
N CYS A 234 -25.84 4.41 -24.99
CA CYS A 234 -25.66 4.75 -26.40
C CYS A 234 -26.82 4.26 -27.28
N SER A 235 -27.53 3.23 -26.83
CA SER A 235 -28.70 2.66 -27.51
C SER A 235 -30.04 3.25 -27.04
N LEU A 236 -30.03 4.17 -26.06
CA LEU A 236 -31.24 4.85 -25.60
C LEU A 236 -31.74 5.89 -26.61
N ALA A 237 -33.05 6.18 -26.55
CA ALA A 237 -33.68 7.17 -27.41
C ALA A 237 -33.22 8.61 -27.11
N GLU A 238 -32.82 8.88 -25.88
CA GLU A 238 -32.20 10.14 -25.47
C GLU A 238 -30.71 10.10 -25.78
N LYS A 239 -30.15 11.21 -26.30
CA LYS A 239 -28.72 11.28 -26.60
C LYS A 239 -27.91 11.26 -25.31
N ALA A 240 -27.09 10.23 -25.12
CA ALA A 240 -26.12 10.15 -24.04
C ALA A 240 -25.00 11.22 -24.17
N CYS A 241 -24.45 11.39 -25.37
CA CYS A 241 -23.42 12.40 -25.63
C CYS A 241 -24.03 13.76 -25.97
N VAL A 242 -23.57 14.81 -25.27
CA VAL A 242 -24.10 16.18 -25.39
C VAL A 242 -23.53 16.91 -26.61
N ARG A 243 -22.26 16.68 -26.96
CA ARG A 243 -21.58 17.38 -28.06
C ARG A 243 -22.08 16.87 -29.42
N LYS A 244 -22.12 17.76 -30.41
CA LYS A 244 -22.44 17.37 -31.79
C LYS A 244 -21.26 16.61 -32.42
N ASN A 245 -21.58 15.62 -33.26
CA ASN A 245 -20.61 14.78 -33.99
C ASN A 245 -19.64 13.98 -33.09
N GLU A 246 -20.03 13.69 -31.86
CA GLU A 246 -19.28 12.85 -30.93
C GLU A 246 -19.74 11.38 -31.04
N ASN A 247 -18.80 10.44 -30.92
CA ASN A 247 -19.11 9.01 -30.89
C ASN A 247 -19.37 8.56 -29.45
N CYS A 248 -20.45 7.81 -29.25
CA CYS A 248 -20.78 7.17 -27.98
C CYS A 248 -20.27 5.73 -27.99
N TYR A 249 -19.58 5.32 -26.92
CA TYR A 249 -19.17 3.94 -26.69
C TYR A 249 -19.66 3.48 -25.33
N ASN A 250 -20.48 2.43 -25.30
CA ASN A 250 -20.97 1.84 -24.07
C ASN A 250 -19.86 1.12 -23.31
N THR A 251 -19.87 1.20 -21.98
CA THR A 251 -18.93 0.55 -21.07
C THR A 251 -19.69 -0.07 -19.88
N PRO A 252 -19.17 -1.09 -19.18
CA PRO A 252 -19.88 -1.63 -18.03
C PRO A 252 -20.16 -0.54 -16.96
N GLY A 253 -21.45 -0.28 -16.69
CA GLY A 253 -21.97 0.69 -15.74
C GLY A 253 -21.89 2.16 -16.18
N SER A 254 -21.49 2.47 -17.43
CA SER A 254 -21.34 3.85 -17.92
C SER A 254 -21.16 3.89 -19.43
N TYR A 255 -20.97 5.08 -20.00
CA TYR A 255 -20.51 5.24 -21.38
C TYR A 255 -19.35 6.24 -21.46
N VAL A 256 -18.62 6.21 -22.57
CA VAL A 256 -17.63 7.22 -22.91
C VAL A 256 -17.97 7.87 -24.24
N CYS A 257 -17.84 9.20 -24.28
CA CYS A 257 -18.05 9.99 -25.48
C CYS A 257 -16.70 10.51 -25.98
N VAL A 258 -16.39 10.24 -27.25
CA VAL A 258 -15.07 10.55 -27.84
C VAL A 258 -15.26 11.15 -29.22
N CYS A 259 -14.52 12.21 -29.54
CA CYS A 259 -14.53 12.75 -30.90
C CYS A 259 -13.92 11.75 -31.90
N PRO A 260 -14.43 11.71 -33.14
CA PRO A 260 -13.83 10.90 -34.19
C PRO A 260 -12.34 11.22 -34.37
N ASP A 261 -11.55 10.22 -34.74
CA ASP A 261 -10.12 10.40 -34.97
C ASP A 261 -9.85 11.55 -35.95
N GLY A 262 -8.97 12.47 -35.54
CA GLY A 262 -8.59 13.65 -36.32
C GLY A 262 -9.49 14.87 -36.11
N PHE A 263 -10.63 14.77 -35.42
CA PHE A 263 -11.47 15.91 -35.08
C PHE A 263 -10.95 16.62 -33.81
N GLU A 264 -11.14 17.93 -33.75
CA GLU A 264 -10.83 18.75 -32.59
C GLU A 264 -12.05 18.87 -31.65
N GLU A 265 -11.81 18.72 -30.35
CA GLU A 265 -12.81 18.89 -29.30
C GLU A 265 -13.10 20.38 -29.06
N THR A 266 -14.36 20.78 -29.22
CA THR A 266 -14.86 22.12 -28.82
C THR A 266 -15.95 21.99 -27.74
N GLU A 267 -16.39 23.11 -27.16
CA GLU A 267 -17.42 23.12 -26.10
C GLU A 267 -18.75 22.48 -26.57
N ASP A 268 -19.13 22.66 -27.84
CA ASP A 268 -20.44 22.22 -28.36
C ASP A 268 -20.35 21.09 -29.40
N ALA A 269 -19.17 20.81 -29.97
CA ALA A 269 -19.03 19.89 -31.10
C ALA A 269 -17.62 19.31 -31.28
N CYS A 270 -17.55 18.17 -31.97
CA CYS A 270 -16.34 17.71 -32.65
C CYS A 270 -16.27 18.36 -34.03
N VAL A 271 -15.20 19.11 -34.30
CA VAL A 271 -15.00 19.79 -35.59
C VAL A 271 -13.86 19.14 -36.37
N PRO A 272 -13.99 18.93 -37.69
CA PRO A 272 -12.86 18.48 -38.48
C PRO A 272 -11.75 19.55 -38.42
N PRO A 273 -10.48 19.15 -38.52
CA PRO A 273 -9.38 20.10 -38.56
C PRO A 273 -9.58 20.94 -39.81
N ALA A 274 -9.42 22.27 -39.68
CA ALA A 274 -9.60 23.18 -40.80
C ALA A 274 -8.77 22.68 -41.99
N GLU A 275 -9.44 22.32 -43.08
CA GLU A 275 -8.79 21.88 -44.32
C GLU A 275 -7.73 22.93 -44.67
N ALA A 276 -6.45 22.54 -44.61
CA ALA A 276 -5.43 23.30 -45.32
C ALA A 276 -5.88 23.28 -46.77
N GLU A 277 -6.26 24.46 -47.28
CA GLU A 277 -6.64 24.68 -48.67
C GLU A 277 -5.73 23.82 -49.56
N ALA A 278 -6.33 22.89 -50.28
CA ALA A 278 -5.69 22.25 -51.40
C ALA A 278 -5.23 23.38 -52.34
N THR A 279 -3.95 23.70 -52.31
CA THR A 279 -3.33 24.49 -53.37
C THR A 279 -3.51 23.67 -54.64
N GLU A 280 -4.40 24.13 -55.51
CA GLU A 280 -4.43 23.70 -56.90
C GLU A 280 -3.04 23.91 -57.51
N GLU A 281 -2.23 22.84 -57.58
CA GLU A 281 -1.17 22.79 -58.57
C GLU A 281 -1.76 22.26 -59.88
N SER A 282 -2.05 23.24 -60.75
CA SER A 282 -2.25 23.11 -62.18
C SER A 282 -1.31 22.07 -62.82
N PRO A 283 -1.79 21.10 -63.61
CA PRO A 283 -0.92 20.18 -64.31
C PRO A 283 -0.25 20.90 -65.48
N THR A 284 1.06 21.10 -65.37
CA THR A 284 1.95 21.54 -66.44
C THR A 284 1.82 20.61 -67.65
N GLN A 285 1.37 21.17 -68.78
CA GLN A 285 1.33 20.53 -70.10
C GLN A 285 2.71 19.98 -70.51
N LEU A 286 2.76 18.69 -70.87
CA LEU A 286 3.81 18.10 -71.70
C LEU A 286 3.43 18.25 -73.19
N PRO A 287 4.41 18.48 -74.10
CA PRO A 287 4.13 18.75 -75.50
C PRO A 287 3.84 17.45 -76.28
N ALA A 288 3.00 17.58 -77.31
CA ALA A 288 2.74 16.53 -78.28
C ALA A 288 3.96 16.28 -79.17
N HIS A 289 4.32 15.01 -79.35
CA HIS A 289 5.15 14.54 -80.44
C HIS A 289 4.50 13.26 -81.01
N GLU A 290 3.87 13.38 -82.17
CA GLU A 290 3.57 12.26 -83.06
C GLU A 290 4.54 12.34 -84.25
N ASP A 291 5.14 11.20 -84.59
CA ASP A 291 5.93 10.97 -85.79
C ASP A 291 5.04 11.03 -87.05
N LEU A 292 5.29 11.99 -87.96
CA LEU A 292 5.57 11.83 -89.40
C LEU A 292 5.74 13.19 -90.12
#